data_AF-J9U9Z3-F1
#
_entry.id   AF-J9U9Z3-F1
#
_cell.length_a   1.000
_cell.length_b   1.000
_cell.length_c   1.000
_cell.angle_alpha   90.00
_cell.angle_beta   90.00
_cell.angle_gamma   90.00
#
_symmetry.space_group_name_H-M   'P 1'
#
loop_
_entity.id
_entity.type
_entity.pdbx_description
1 polymer ?
#
loop_
_entity_poly.entity_id
_entity_poly.type
_entity_poly.pdbx_seq_one_letter_code
_entity_poly.pdbx_strand_id
1 'polypeptide(L)'
;MEQLITEEMLDKQRFNLKKQVRYTALIEYKEKILKQIEKEKINARKSSDRLKDILADNPTKAKRTSANAKCSTLWENIRYLELKLEVLEELIKEE
;
A
#
# COMPACT_ATOMS: atom_id res chain seq x y z
N MET A 1 -31.31 -38.24 -13.19
CA MET A 1 -32.03 -36.96 -13.32
C MET A 1 -30.99 -35.86 -13.29
N GLU A 2 -30.70 -35.22 -14.42
CA GLU A 2 -29.93 -33.97 -14.43
C GLU A 2 -30.82 -32.87 -13.85
N GLN A 3 -30.39 -32.26 -12.76
CA GLN A 3 -31.04 -31.04 -12.27
C GLN A 3 -30.74 -29.92 -13.26
N LEU A 4 -31.76 -29.47 -13.99
CA LEU A 4 -31.69 -28.27 -14.83
C LEU A 4 -31.38 -27.07 -13.94
N ILE A 5 -30.21 -26.47 -14.14
CA ILE A 5 -29.81 -25.24 -13.46
C ILE A 5 -30.76 -24.13 -13.94
N THR A 6 -31.44 -23.48 -13.00
CA THR A 6 -32.33 -22.35 -13.32
C THR A 6 -31.55 -21.05 -13.42
N GLU A 7 -32.12 -20.08 -14.14
CA GLU A 7 -31.53 -18.74 -14.29
C GLU A 7 -31.35 -18.04 -12.93
N GLU A 8 -32.32 -18.22 -12.01
CA GLU A 8 -32.24 -17.74 -10.63
C GLU A 8 -31.07 -18.35 -9.85
N MET A 9 -30.79 -19.65 -10.04
CA MET A 9 -29.62 -20.31 -9.43
C MET A 9 -28.30 -19.76 -9.99
N LEU A 10 -28.23 -19.48 -11.29
CA LEU A 10 -27.07 -18.87 -11.92
C LEU A 10 -26.84 -17.45 -11.42
N ASP A 11 -27.91 -16.66 -11.26
CA ASP A 11 -27.81 -15.29 -10.74
C ASP A 11 -27.32 -15.25 -9.29
N LYS A 12 -27.81 -16.17 -8.45
CA LYS A 12 -27.32 -16.32 -7.08
C LYS A 12 -25.85 -16.74 -7.03
N GLN A 13 -25.43 -17.67 -7.90
CA GLN A 13 -24.02 -18.06 -8.04
C GLN A 13 -23.16 -16.88 -8.49
N ARG A 14 -23.60 -16.10 -9.48
CA ARG A 14 -22.91 -14.90 -9.96
C ARG A 14 -22.78 -13.84 -8.87
N PHE A 15 -23.84 -13.62 -8.09
CA PHE A 15 -23.81 -12.68 -6.97
C PHE A 15 -22.75 -13.07 -5.94
N ASN A 16 -22.76 -14.33 -5.48
CA ASN A 16 -21.78 -14.84 -4.52
C ASN A 16 -20.35 -14.79 -5.08
N LEU A 17 -20.17 -15.17 -6.34
CA LEU A 17 -18.86 -15.14 -6.99
C LEU A 17 -18.31 -13.71 -7.11
N LYS A 18 -19.15 -12.73 -7.45
CA LYS A 18 -18.72 -11.31 -7.47
C LYS A 18 -18.21 -10.87 -6.11
N LYS A 19 -18.91 -11.23 -5.03
CA LYS A 19 -18.48 -10.91 -3.66
C LYS A 19 -17.13 -11.56 -3.34
N GLN A 20 -16.98 -12.84 -3.63
CA GLN A 20 -15.71 -13.57 -3.41
C GLN A 20 -14.55 -12.95 -4.19
N VAL A 21 -14.75 -12.68 -5.50
CA VAL A 21 -13.71 -12.09 -6.35
C VAL A 21 -13.30 -10.70 -5.86
N ARG A 22 -14.24 -9.86 -5.44
CA ARG A 22 -13.94 -8.54 -4.86
C ARG A 22 -13.11 -8.67 -3.59
N TYR A 23 -13.57 -9.50 -2.66
CA TYR A 23 -12.86 -9.72 -1.40
C TYR A 23 -11.43 -10.22 -1.63
N THR A 24 -11.24 -11.22 -2.50
CA THR A 24 -9.91 -11.74 -2.85
C THR A 24 -9.03 -10.64 -3.46
N ALA A 25 -9.56 -9.84 -4.39
CA ALA A 25 -8.81 -8.75 -5.00
C ALA A 25 -8.35 -7.68 -3.97
N LEU A 26 -9.20 -7.36 -3.00
CA LEU A 26 -8.87 -6.42 -1.93
C LEU A 26 -7.75 -6.97 -1.03
N ILE A 27 -7.82 -8.24 -0.64
CA ILE A 27 -6.79 -8.89 0.19
C ILE A 27 -5.44 -8.97 -0.54
N GLU A 28 -5.43 -9.37 -1.81
CA GLU A 28 -4.19 -9.41 -2.61
C GLU A 28 -3.58 -8.01 -2.77
N TYR A 29 -4.43 -6.98 -2.95
CA TYR A 29 -3.95 -5.61 -3.02
C TYR A 29 -3.36 -5.15 -1.68
N LYS A 30 -3.95 -5.57 -0.56
CA LYS A 30 -3.46 -5.27 0.79
C LYS A 30 -2.05 -5.80 1.01
N GLU A 31 -1.82 -7.05 0.65
CA GLU A 31 -0.49 -7.66 0.76
C GLU A 31 0.55 -6.94 -0.11
N LYS A 32 0.16 -6.49 -1.31
CA LYS A 32 1.04 -5.69 -2.18
C LYS A 32 1.44 -4.36 -1.53
N ILE A 33 0.48 -3.65 -0.95
CA ILE A 33 0.75 -2.38 -0.25
C ILE A 33 1.64 -2.60 0.97
N LEU A 34 1.39 -3.64 1.78
CA LEU A 34 2.26 -3.97 2.92
C LEU A 34 3.71 -4.22 2.51
N LYS A 35 3.94 -5.01 1.46
CA LYS A 35 5.28 -5.25 0.90
C LYS A 35 5.92 -3.96 0.38
N GLN A 36 5.14 -3.08 -0.23
CA GLN A 36 5.62 -1.79 -0.71
C GLN A 36 6.02 -0.87 0.44
N ILE A 37 5.21 -0.78 1.51
CA ILE A 37 5.54 0.00 2.72
C ILE A 37 6.87 -0.47 3.31
N GLU A 38 7.06 -1.78 3.46
CA GLU A 38 8.30 -2.32 4.04
C GLU A 38 9.53 -1.93 3.21
N LYS A 39 9.43 -2.06 1.87
CA LYS A 39 10.49 -1.65 0.95
C LYS A 39 10.80 -0.15 1.05
N GLU A 40 9.77 0.69 1.08
CA GLU A 40 9.94 2.14 1.19
C GLU A 40 10.52 2.53 2.57
N LYS A 41 10.11 1.87 3.66
CA LYS A 41 10.69 2.08 5.01
C LYS A 41 12.19 1.79 5.03
N ILE A 42 12.64 0.74 4.36
CA ILE A 42 14.08 0.43 4.22
C ILE A 42 14.81 1.56 3.46
N ASN A 43 14.24 2.06 2.37
CA ASN A 43 14.82 3.15 1.59
C ASN A 43 14.87 4.47 2.38
N ALA A 44 13.80 4.80 3.10
CA ALA A 44 13.71 5.99 3.93
C ALA A 44 14.73 5.93 5.07
N ARG A 45 14.91 4.78 5.74
CA ARG A 45 15.97 4.59 6.76
C ARG A 45 17.37 4.84 6.19
N LYS A 46 17.71 4.23 5.05
CA LYS A 46 18.99 4.48 4.36
C LYS A 46 19.17 5.95 4.00
N SER A 47 18.11 6.63 3.58
CA SER A 47 18.15 8.07 3.29
C SER A 47 18.33 8.92 4.55
N SER A 48 17.70 8.54 5.66
CA SER A 48 17.86 9.18 6.98
C SER A 48 19.28 9.03 7.50
N ASP A 49 19.88 7.84 7.38
CA ASP A 49 21.26 7.61 7.82
C ASP A 49 22.24 8.42 6.97
N ARG A 50 22.07 8.41 5.64
CA ARG A 50 22.86 9.25 4.74
C ARG A 50 22.69 10.74 5.04
N LEU A 51 21.49 11.18 5.44
CA LEU A 51 21.27 12.56 5.85
C LEU A 51 22.08 12.90 7.10
N LYS A 52 22.12 12.02 8.11
CA LYS A 52 22.97 12.23 9.30
C LYS A 52 24.44 12.36 8.93
N ASP A 53 24.94 11.49 8.05
CA ASP A 53 26.33 11.56 7.57
C ASP A 53 26.62 12.88 6.86
N ILE A 54 25.72 13.33 5.98
CA ILE A 54 25.84 14.62 5.29
C ILE A 54 25.86 15.77 6.30
N LEU A 55 24.99 15.75 7.30
CA LEU A 55 24.90 16.81 8.31
C LEU A 55 26.13 16.87 9.22
N ALA A 56 26.81 15.74 9.43
CA ALA A 56 28.05 15.67 10.22
C ALA A 56 29.25 16.31 9.50
N ASP A 57 29.25 16.35 8.15
CA ASP A 57 30.37 16.83 7.32
C ASP A 57 30.29 18.34 6.98
N ASN A 58 29.78 19.17 7.90
CA ASN A 58 29.61 20.63 7.70
C ASN A 58 29.13 21.05 6.29
N PRO A 59 28.01 20.52 5.81
CA PRO A 59 27.58 20.64 4.43
C PRO A 59 27.12 22.06 4.09
N THR A 60 27.19 22.41 2.81
CA THR A 60 26.62 23.67 2.31
C THR A 60 25.10 23.69 2.52
N LYS A 61 24.50 24.90 2.59
CA LYS A 61 23.04 25.08 2.71
C LYS A 61 22.29 24.30 1.64
N ALA A 62 22.74 24.35 0.38
CA ALA A 62 22.12 23.62 -0.73
C ALA A 62 22.15 22.10 -0.54
N LYS A 63 23.29 21.53 -0.09
CA LYS A 63 23.40 20.09 0.19
C LYS A 63 22.45 19.67 1.32
N ARG A 64 22.32 20.48 2.38
CA ARG A 64 21.35 20.22 3.47
C ARG A 64 19.91 20.21 2.97
N THR A 65 19.52 21.26 2.24
CA THR A 65 18.15 21.39 1.73
C THR A 65 17.78 20.22 0.83
N SER A 66 18.65 19.83 -0.10
CA SER A 66 18.40 18.71 -1.02
C SER A 66 18.32 17.37 -0.29
N ALA A 67 19.23 17.10 0.65
CA ALA A 67 19.23 15.87 1.43
C ALA A 67 17.99 15.76 2.34
N ASN A 68 17.59 16.87 2.99
CA ASN A 68 16.37 16.94 3.79
C ASN A 68 15.12 16.70 2.94
N ALA A 69 15.00 17.39 1.79
CA ALA A 69 13.86 17.23 0.89
C ALA A 69 13.70 15.77 0.45
N LYS A 70 14.81 15.14 0.02
CA LYS A 70 14.79 13.72 -0.37
C LYS A 70 14.32 12.80 0.75
N CYS A 71 14.80 13.03 1.98
CA CYS A 71 14.36 12.25 3.14
C CYS A 71 12.87 12.47 3.43
N SER A 72 12.41 13.73 3.44
CA SER A 72 11.00 14.09 3.68
C SER A 72 10.06 13.42 2.69
N THR A 73 10.36 13.52 1.39
CA THR A 73 9.52 12.94 0.33
C THR A 73 9.36 11.42 0.48
N LEU A 74 10.39 10.71 0.92
CA LEU A 74 10.28 9.27 1.17
C LEU A 74 9.33 8.95 2.32
N TRP A 75 9.39 9.72 3.41
CA TRP A 75 8.48 9.55 4.55
C TRP A 75 7.04 9.95 4.22
N GLU A 76 6.84 11.00 3.45
CA GLU A 76 5.52 11.41 2.94
C GLU A 76 4.89 10.32 2.07
N ASN A 77 5.68 9.71 1.18
CA ASN A 77 5.22 8.59 0.36
C ASN A 77 4.83 7.37 1.22
N ILE A 78 5.60 7.05 2.26
CA ILE A 78 5.25 5.99 3.22
C ILE A 78 3.91 6.31 3.90
N ARG A 79 3.72 7.55 4.38
CA ARG A 79 2.46 7.95 5.03
C ARG A 79 1.27 7.82 4.08
N TYR A 80 1.44 8.16 2.80
CA TYR A 80 0.39 7.98 1.81
C TYR A 80 0.05 6.49 1.58
N LEU A 81 1.05 5.60 1.55
CA LEU A 81 0.82 4.16 1.47
C LEU A 81 0.11 3.61 2.72
N GLU A 82 0.47 4.10 3.90
CA GLU A 82 -0.21 3.75 5.16
C GLU A 82 -1.68 4.21 5.15
N LEU A 83 -1.97 5.42 4.67
CA LEU A 83 -3.36 5.87 4.48
C LEU A 83 -4.12 5.00 3.48
N LYS A 84 -3.49 4.62 2.36
CA LYS A 84 -4.10 3.69 1.40
C LYS A 84 -4.40 2.33 2.04
N LEU A 85 -3.53 1.84 2.93
CA LEU A 85 -3.76 0.62 3.68
C LEU A 85 -4.95 0.77 4.64
N GLU A 86 -5.05 1.89 5.36
CA GLU A 86 -6.18 2.20 6.26
C GLU A 86 -7.51 2.14 5.48
N VAL A 87 -7.63 2.85 4.35
CA VAL A 87 -8.83 2.82 3.50
C VAL A 87 -9.12 1.42 2.97
N LEU A 88 -8.10 0.65 2.61
CA LEU A 88 -8.29 -0.71 2.11
C LEU A 88 -8.81 -1.65 3.20
N GLU A 89 -8.39 -1.47 4.45
CA GLU A 89 -8.92 -2.22 5.59
C GLU A 89 -10.37 -1.86 5.90
N GLU A 90 -10.79 -0.62 5.68
CA GLU A 90 -12.20 -0.20 5.75
C GLU A 90 -13.02 -0.92 4.69
N LEU A 91 -12.60 -0.88 3.42
CA LEU A 91 -13.28 -1.56 2.31
C LEU A 91 -13.42 -3.07 2.52
N ILE A 92 -12.40 -3.71 3.09
CA ILE A 92 -12.44 -5.15 3.40
C ILE A 92 -13.47 -5.47 4.50
N LYS A 93 -13.68 -4.56 5.47
CA LYS A 93 -14.68 -4.74 6.53
C LYS A 93 -16.11 -4.53 6.04
N GLU A 94 -16.29 -3.73 4.98
CA GLU A 94 -17.59 -3.42 4.38
C GLU A 94 -18.11 -4.50 3.40
N GLU A 95 -17.25 -5.41 2.94
CA GLU A 95 -17.62 -6.57 2.12
C GLU A 95 -18.19 -7.73 2.95
#